data_AF-A0A235IQ65-F1
#
_entry.id   AF-A0A235IQ65-F1
#
_cell.length_a   1.000
_cell.length_b   1.000
_cell.length_c   1.000
_cell.angle_alpha   90.00
_cell.angle_beta   90.00
_cell.angle_gamma   90.00
#
_symmetry.space_group_name_H-M   'P 1'
#
loop_
_entity.id
_entity.type
_entity.pdbx_description
1 polymer ?
#
loop_
_entity_poly.entity_id
_entity_poly.type
_entity_poly.pdbx_seq_one_letter_code
_entity_poly.pdbx_strand_id
1 'polypeptide(L)'
;MGDSAARDEYFALKNELADLMLHLEPMSKYEFAMLKQSSHVVCEYLSAVEPGKRFYAYRWLLDWFIQLRGQFPTREQLSGHLAQVTIDPRVNYQQVTVIQEAIQPQNLGIPQARFAQLPIPDVGARFVEETGQSAGEISPRPSAPMQSASSPPVNTDISIYTTKPQVQYELIGHIAKKVTNMLWVGVPGSGKGITISNAIDAIKRLHPGIHIFYIDPKGDEKETGYFKGRVDTFKRAKILEMSPVEAVKWVKECFTEFQNISGSKLIILDEGTAVCSKFKNTKGEINWLKDKIISYCSCGDSSGWHFWIVVQNPHTDDLGISGGLRSQLTSVALVHPDNVPAYNAMIATQLIPSDRKITSTQVMEIAAQSPVGRAVYYGGINEWIPMPLLKNFSGYDRDTKQFIDSTPSEHRASHADSPIDTPKTQAQQMLALLEKTTANSIDEFIQKELKLDGVPPDLIRLGIERLLKDSPIKYKFDGWNSNHN
;
A
#
# COMPACT_ATOMS: atom_id res chain seq x y z
N MET A 1 -14.53 30.30 -28.73
CA MET A 1 -14.87 31.06 -27.51
C MET A 1 -15.98 30.30 -26.81
N GLY A 2 -15.74 29.86 -25.57
CA GLY A 2 -16.67 29.02 -24.82
C GLY A 2 -17.85 29.83 -24.32
N ASP A 3 -19.04 29.25 -24.42
CA ASP A 3 -20.33 29.80 -24.06
C ASP A 3 -20.36 30.26 -22.59
N SER A 4 -20.35 31.58 -22.35
CA SER A 4 -20.27 32.13 -20.99
C SER A 4 -21.53 31.85 -20.19
N ALA A 5 -22.69 31.72 -20.86
CA ALA A 5 -23.96 31.41 -20.21
C ALA A 5 -23.96 30.00 -19.61
N ALA A 6 -23.36 29.02 -20.29
CA ALA A 6 -23.19 27.66 -19.78
C ALA A 6 -22.24 27.60 -18.58
N ARG A 7 -21.27 28.53 -18.49
CA ARG A 7 -20.39 28.66 -17.31
C ARG A 7 -21.14 29.23 -16.12
N ASP A 8 -21.94 30.26 -16.32
CA ASP A 8 -22.71 30.89 -15.25
C ASP A 8 -23.78 29.94 -14.68
N GLU A 9 -24.42 29.12 -15.53
CA GLU A 9 -25.29 28.02 -15.07
C GLU A 9 -24.52 26.93 -14.31
N TYR A 10 -23.33 26.54 -14.78
CA TYR A 10 -22.49 25.56 -14.10
C TYR A 10 -22.09 26.03 -12.71
N PHE A 11 -21.71 27.30 -12.53
CA PHE A 11 -21.35 27.85 -11.22
C PHE A 11 -22.57 28.10 -10.32
N ALA A 12 -23.74 28.43 -10.89
CA ALA A 12 -24.97 28.61 -10.13
C ALA A 12 -25.51 27.28 -9.53
N LEU A 13 -25.22 26.14 -10.17
CA LEU A 13 -25.62 24.81 -9.72
C LEU A 13 -24.53 24.08 -8.91
N LYS A 14 -23.33 24.66 -8.79
CA LYS A 14 -22.19 24.01 -8.14
C LYS A 14 -22.27 24.15 -6.63
N ASN A 15 -22.65 23.05 -5.96
CA ASN A 15 -22.42 22.95 -4.52
C ASN A 15 -20.97 22.49 -4.31
N GLU A 16 -20.05 23.44 -4.29
CA GLU A 16 -18.59 23.18 -4.18
C GLU A 16 -18.25 22.26 -3.00
N LEU A 17 -19.05 22.31 -1.93
CA LEU A 17 -18.90 21.43 -0.77
C LEU A 17 -19.34 19.99 -1.05
N ALA A 18 -20.41 19.77 -1.83
CA ALA A 18 -20.85 18.44 -2.25
C ALA A 18 -19.88 17.82 -3.27
N ASP A 19 -19.30 18.65 -4.14
CA ASP A 19 -18.23 18.24 -5.05
C ASP A 19 -16.95 17.87 -4.30
N LEU A 20 -16.57 18.63 -3.25
CA LEU A 20 -15.48 18.26 -2.35
C LEU A 20 -15.74 16.92 -1.63
N MET A 21 -16.99 16.63 -1.25
CA MET A 21 -17.37 15.33 -0.68
C MET A 21 -17.21 14.18 -1.68
N LEU A 22 -17.21 14.40 -3.00
CA LEU A 22 -16.92 13.33 -3.97
C LEU A 22 -15.48 12.84 -3.87
N HIS A 23 -14.55 13.71 -3.44
CA HIS A 23 -13.12 13.44 -3.33
C HIS A 23 -12.65 12.93 -1.95
N LEU A 24 -13.53 12.94 -0.94
CA LEU A 24 -13.22 12.40 0.38
C LEU A 24 -13.35 10.87 0.41
N GLU A 25 -12.61 10.19 1.29
CA GLU A 25 -12.83 8.76 1.53
C GLU A 25 -14.21 8.51 2.16
N PRO A 26 -14.85 7.34 1.96
CA PRO A 26 -16.20 7.08 2.45
C PRO A 26 -16.43 7.39 3.94
N MET A 27 -15.48 7.02 4.82
CA MET A 27 -15.58 7.37 6.25
C MET A 27 -15.47 8.88 6.48
N SER A 28 -14.55 9.55 5.79
CA SER A 28 -14.40 11.00 5.85
C SER A 28 -15.63 11.74 5.29
N LYS A 29 -16.38 11.16 4.35
CA LYS A 29 -17.67 11.72 3.89
C LYS A 29 -18.72 11.71 4.99
N TYR A 30 -18.82 10.62 5.75
CA TYR A 30 -19.76 10.52 6.87
C TYR A 30 -19.34 11.40 8.05
N GLU A 31 -18.04 11.47 8.35
CA GLU A 31 -17.49 12.35 9.37
C GLU A 31 -17.75 13.82 9.03
N PHE A 32 -17.48 14.20 7.78
CA PHE A 32 -17.79 15.52 7.26
C PHE A 32 -19.28 15.84 7.32
N ALA A 33 -20.15 14.89 6.93
CA ALA A 33 -21.59 15.06 7.01
C ALA A 33 -22.06 15.24 8.47
N MET A 34 -21.54 14.44 9.40
CA MET A 34 -21.84 14.50 10.83
C MET A 34 -21.43 15.86 11.43
N LEU A 35 -20.21 16.32 11.14
CA LEU A 35 -19.71 17.60 11.64
C LEU A 35 -20.45 18.79 11.03
N LYS A 36 -20.77 18.72 9.72
CA LYS A 36 -21.50 19.79 9.05
C LYS A 36 -22.95 19.92 9.55
N GLN A 37 -23.65 18.81 9.73
CA GLN A 37 -25.07 18.79 10.09
C GLN A 37 -25.29 18.87 11.61
N SER A 38 -24.35 18.35 12.40
CA SER A 38 -24.58 18.07 13.82
C SER A 38 -23.37 18.35 14.72
N SER A 39 -22.45 19.24 14.32
CA SER A 39 -21.30 19.65 15.16
C SER A 39 -21.71 20.09 16.56
N HIS A 40 -22.77 20.88 16.70
CA HIS A 40 -23.27 21.33 18.01
C HIS A 40 -23.68 20.13 18.90
N VAL A 41 -24.39 19.16 18.34
CA VAL A 41 -24.80 17.94 19.05
C VAL A 41 -23.58 17.13 19.47
N VAL A 42 -22.62 16.91 18.57
CA VAL A 42 -21.38 16.18 18.85
C VAL A 42 -20.59 16.88 19.97
N CYS A 43 -20.46 18.21 19.92
CA CYS A 43 -19.80 18.98 20.97
C CYS A 43 -20.49 18.83 22.33
N GLU A 44 -21.83 18.82 22.38
CA GLU A 44 -22.56 18.59 23.63
C GLU A 44 -22.31 17.19 24.19
N TYR A 45 -22.34 16.15 23.35
CA TYR A 45 -22.01 14.78 23.76
C TYR A 45 -20.58 14.71 24.32
N LEU A 46 -19.59 15.28 23.63
CA LEU A 46 -18.19 15.21 24.04
C LEU A 46 -17.88 16.06 25.28
N SER A 47 -18.63 17.15 25.50
CA SER A 47 -18.48 18.00 26.69
C SER A 47 -18.85 17.26 27.97
N ALA A 48 -19.84 16.37 27.90
CA ALA A 48 -20.26 15.51 29.00
C ALA A 48 -19.35 14.28 29.22
N VAL A 49 -18.39 14.03 28.32
CA VAL A 49 -17.46 12.89 28.39
C VAL A 49 -16.15 13.30 29.03
N GLU A 50 -15.62 12.43 29.89
CA GLU A 50 -14.31 12.57 30.50
C GLU A 50 -13.21 12.78 29.43
N PRO A 51 -12.30 13.77 29.58
CA PRO A 51 -11.31 14.13 28.56
C PRO A 51 -10.55 12.97 27.92
N GLY A 52 -10.11 11.99 28.73
CA GLY A 52 -9.37 10.81 28.25
C GLY A 52 -10.18 9.86 27.37
N LYS A 53 -11.51 9.97 27.36
CA LYS A 53 -12.43 9.13 26.58
C LYS A 53 -13.07 9.85 25.40
N ARG A 54 -12.83 11.16 25.23
CA ARG A 54 -13.51 11.99 24.20
C ARG A 54 -13.22 11.53 22.78
N PHE A 55 -11.97 11.17 22.48
CA PHE A 55 -11.62 10.67 21.14
C PHE A 55 -12.34 9.35 20.82
N TYR A 56 -12.41 8.45 21.81
CA TYR A 56 -13.14 7.20 21.67
C TYR A 56 -14.65 7.44 21.52
N ALA A 57 -15.23 8.31 22.36
CA ALA A 57 -16.62 8.71 22.27
C ALA A 57 -16.95 9.34 20.91
N TYR A 58 -16.05 10.15 20.35
CA TYR A 58 -16.20 10.76 19.03
C TYR A 58 -16.29 9.71 17.92
N ARG A 59 -15.37 8.74 17.90
CA ARG A 59 -15.43 7.66 16.90
C ARG A 59 -16.66 6.79 17.06
N TRP A 60 -17.04 6.49 18.30
CA TRP A 60 -18.23 5.70 18.57
C TRP A 60 -19.52 6.42 18.12
N LEU A 61 -19.62 7.74 18.35
CA LEU A 61 -20.73 8.56 17.86
C LEU A 61 -20.77 8.60 16.32
N LEU A 62 -19.62 8.65 15.65
CA LEU A 62 -19.53 8.59 14.19
C LEU A 62 -20.03 7.24 13.64
N ASP A 63 -19.62 6.13 14.24
CA ASP A 63 -20.07 4.80 13.84
C ASP A 63 -21.59 4.65 14.00
N TRP A 64 -22.16 5.15 15.10
CA TRP A 64 -23.60 5.13 15.31
C TRP A 64 -24.36 6.11 14.42
N PHE A 65 -23.79 7.27 14.12
CA PHE A 65 -24.35 8.21 13.14
C PHE A 65 -24.48 7.56 11.76
N ILE A 66 -23.52 6.72 11.37
CA ILE A 66 -23.58 5.94 10.13
C ILE A 66 -24.67 4.85 10.23
N GLN A 67 -24.69 4.08 11.32
CA GLN A 67 -25.63 2.96 11.50
C GLN A 67 -27.09 3.43 11.60
N LEU A 68 -27.34 4.55 12.27
CA LEU A 68 -28.67 5.14 12.44
C LEU A 68 -29.03 6.15 11.34
N ARG A 69 -28.27 6.17 10.24
CA ARG A 69 -28.51 7.01 9.06
C ARG A 69 -28.71 8.50 9.39
N GLY A 70 -27.81 9.04 10.20
CA GLY A 70 -27.77 10.47 10.55
C GLY A 70 -28.35 10.82 11.92
N GLN A 71 -28.71 9.83 12.74
CA GLN A 71 -29.18 10.03 14.11
C GLN A 71 -28.12 9.60 15.14
N PHE A 72 -28.22 10.14 16.36
CA PHE A 72 -27.31 9.80 17.46
C PHE A 72 -27.98 8.89 18.49
N PRO A 73 -27.21 8.00 19.14
CA PRO A 73 -27.68 7.24 20.30
C PRO A 73 -27.94 8.19 21.48
N THR A 74 -28.71 7.75 22.48
CA THR A 74 -29.03 8.60 23.63
C THR A 74 -27.81 8.82 24.53
N ARG A 75 -27.85 9.86 25.39
CA ARG A 75 -26.76 10.16 26.32
C ARG A 75 -26.54 9.04 27.34
N GLU A 76 -27.59 8.34 27.73
CA GLU A 76 -27.54 7.18 28.63
C GLU A 76 -26.86 5.97 27.96
N GLN A 77 -27.07 5.79 26.65
CA GLN A 77 -26.40 4.75 25.87
C GLN A 77 -24.91 5.04 25.73
N LEU A 78 -24.54 6.31 25.49
CA LEU A 78 -23.14 6.73 25.46
C LEU A 78 -22.48 6.56 26.83
N SER A 79 -23.11 7.02 27.91
CA SER A 79 -22.54 6.92 29.26
C SER A 79 -22.41 5.47 29.72
N GLY A 80 -23.42 4.63 29.42
CA GLY A 80 -23.38 3.19 29.69
C GLY A 80 -22.26 2.47 28.93
N HIS A 81 -22.02 2.85 27.67
CA HIS A 81 -20.92 2.30 26.87
C HIS A 81 -19.55 2.74 27.42
N LEU A 82 -19.39 4.03 27.73
CA LEU A 82 -18.14 4.59 28.22
C LEU A 82 -17.77 4.14 29.65
N ALA A 83 -18.72 3.65 30.43
CA ALA A 83 -18.48 3.04 31.74
C ALA A 83 -17.64 1.75 31.64
N GLN A 84 -17.72 1.04 30.51
CA GLN A 84 -16.97 -0.20 30.26
C GLN A 84 -15.63 0.04 29.57
N VAL A 85 -15.36 1.28 29.14
CA VAL A 85 -14.18 1.67 28.38
C VAL A 85 -13.12 2.23 29.32
N THR A 86 -11.95 1.62 29.35
CA THR A 86 -10.77 2.14 30.07
C THR A 86 -10.05 3.18 29.22
N ILE A 87 -9.47 4.19 29.88
CA ILE A 87 -8.69 5.24 29.21
C ILE A 87 -7.40 4.61 28.68
N ASP A 88 -7.11 4.81 27.40
CA ASP A 88 -5.87 4.31 26.78
C ASP A 88 -4.65 5.04 27.40
N PRO A 89 -3.69 4.31 28.01
CA PRO A 89 -2.51 4.91 28.66
C PRO A 89 -1.55 5.61 27.68
N ARG A 90 -1.74 5.48 26.35
CA ARG A 90 -0.97 6.20 25.32
C ARG A 90 -1.50 7.61 25.06
N VAL A 91 -2.72 7.93 25.50
CA VAL A 91 -3.20 9.30 25.57
C VAL A 91 -2.46 9.92 26.75
N ASN A 92 -1.58 10.90 26.50
CA ASN A 92 -0.79 11.56 27.54
C ASN A 92 -1.70 12.40 28.43
N TYR A 93 -2.43 11.74 29.32
CA TYR A 93 -3.40 12.30 30.24
C TYR A 93 -2.76 13.42 31.05
N GLN A 94 -1.52 13.22 31.50
CA GLN A 94 -0.77 14.24 32.23
C GLN A 94 -0.55 15.52 31.41
N GLN A 95 -0.20 15.44 30.12
CA GLN A 95 -0.10 16.64 29.27
C GLN A 95 -1.47 17.30 29.00
N VAL A 96 -2.53 16.52 28.81
CA VAL A 96 -3.88 17.07 28.58
C VAL A 96 -4.44 17.75 29.84
N THR A 97 -4.21 17.15 31.02
CA THR A 97 -4.59 17.73 32.32
C THR A 97 -3.77 18.97 32.62
N VAL A 98 -2.46 18.98 32.33
CA VAL A 98 -1.60 20.18 32.45
C VAL A 98 -2.04 21.30 31.49
N ILE A 99 -2.43 20.98 30.25
CA ILE A 99 -2.97 21.96 29.30
C ILE A 99 -4.32 22.51 29.80
N GLN A 100 -5.18 21.68 30.40
CA GLN A 100 -6.47 22.13 30.95
C GLN A 100 -6.32 22.94 32.23
N GLU A 101 -5.38 22.59 33.11
CA GLU A 101 -5.06 23.39 34.30
C GLU A 101 -4.37 24.72 33.92
N ALA A 102 -3.61 24.74 32.81
CA ALA A 102 -3.07 25.96 32.22
C ALA A 102 -4.13 26.82 31.52
N ILE A 103 -5.23 26.22 31.05
CA ILE A 103 -6.44 26.90 30.59
C ILE A 103 -7.36 27.13 31.81
N GLN A 104 -6.87 27.87 32.81
CA GLN A 104 -7.79 28.76 33.50
C GLN A 104 -8.32 29.75 32.48
N PRO A 105 -9.62 30.10 32.49
CA PRO A 105 -10.14 31.13 31.62
C PRO A 105 -9.50 32.46 32.04
N GLN A 106 -8.34 32.76 31.48
CA GLN A 106 -7.99 34.15 31.28
C GLN A 106 -9.08 34.68 30.36
N ASN A 107 -10.01 35.42 30.94
CA ASN A 107 -10.85 36.39 30.23
C ASN A 107 -9.91 37.43 29.59
N LEU A 108 -9.09 37.00 28.63
CA LEU A 108 -8.56 37.86 27.60
C LEU A 108 -9.72 38.01 26.63
N GLY A 109 -10.65 38.89 27.02
CA GLY A 109 -11.66 39.41 26.12
C GLY A 109 -10.97 39.80 24.82
N ILE A 110 -11.66 39.52 23.71
CA ILE A 110 -11.26 39.91 22.35
C ILE A 110 -10.63 41.31 22.45
N PRO A 111 -9.37 41.53 22.04
CA PRO A 111 -8.82 42.87 22.05
C PRO A 111 -9.77 43.74 21.22
N GLN A 112 -10.34 44.77 21.85
CA GLN A 112 -11.29 45.64 21.18
C GLN A 112 -10.70 46.10 19.85
N ALA A 113 -11.48 45.97 18.78
CA ALA A 113 -11.12 46.48 17.47
C ALA A 113 -10.70 47.95 17.62
N ARG A 114 -9.43 48.25 17.32
CA ARG A 114 -8.92 49.62 17.26
C ARG A 114 -9.51 50.28 16.02
N PHE A 115 -10.71 50.80 16.14
CA PHE A 115 -11.16 51.83 15.21
C PHE A 115 -10.42 53.11 15.57
N ALA A 116 -9.73 53.71 14.59
CA ALA A 116 -9.14 55.04 14.75
C ALA A 116 -10.28 56.03 15.01
N GLN A 117 -10.47 56.43 16.26
CA GLN A 117 -11.41 57.48 16.62
C GLN A 117 -10.76 58.84 16.30
N LEU A 118 -11.45 59.63 15.49
CA LEU A 118 -11.16 61.05 15.30
C LEU A 118 -11.37 61.79 16.64
N PRO A 119 -10.53 62.79 16.98
CA PRO A 119 -10.51 63.38 18.31
C PRO A 119 -11.66 64.38 18.48
N ILE A 120 -12.50 64.17 19.49
CA ILE A 120 -13.34 65.23 20.08
C ILE A 120 -13.55 64.94 21.59
N PRO A 121 -13.88 65.95 22.43
CA PRO A 121 -13.11 66.32 23.62
C PRO A 121 -13.78 65.88 24.93
N ASP A 122 -12.99 65.97 26.00
CA ASP A 122 -13.33 65.81 27.42
C ASP A 122 -14.76 66.21 27.82
N VAL A 123 -15.46 65.32 28.54
CA VAL A 123 -16.14 65.63 29.83
C VAL A 123 -16.35 64.35 30.66
N GLY A 124 -15.63 64.22 31.78
CA GLY A 124 -16.14 63.95 33.15
C GLY A 124 -16.97 62.70 33.53
N ALA A 125 -16.41 61.96 34.51
CA ALA A 125 -17.04 61.49 35.76
C ALA A 125 -17.50 60.00 35.95
N ARG A 126 -16.70 59.30 36.78
CA ARG A 126 -16.98 58.57 38.05
C ARG A 126 -17.91 57.33 38.18
N PHE A 127 -17.47 56.51 39.15
CA PHE A 127 -18.12 55.48 40.01
C PHE A 127 -17.96 54.01 39.57
N VAL A 128 -17.60 52.96 40.35
CA VAL A 128 -17.08 52.62 41.72
C VAL A 128 -17.86 51.39 42.23
N GLU A 129 -17.13 50.32 42.67
CA GLU A 129 -17.46 49.27 43.69
C GLU A 129 -18.58 48.22 43.40
N GLU A 130 -18.67 46.99 43.98
CA GLU A 130 -17.88 46.16 44.93
C GLU A 130 -18.47 44.71 45.02
N THR A 131 -17.63 43.74 45.47
CA THR A 131 -17.82 42.51 46.34
C THR A 131 -19.13 41.69 46.40
N GLY A 132 -19.21 40.38 46.72
CA GLY A 132 -18.26 39.35 47.23
C GLY A 132 -19.02 38.09 47.76
N GLN A 133 -18.27 36.99 48.05
CA GLN A 133 -18.46 35.89 49.04
C GLN A 133 -19.78 35.03 49.05
N SER A 134 -19.92 33.81 49.60
CA SER A 134 -19.11 32.62 49.98
C SER A 134 -20.07 31.56 50.60
N ALA A 135 -19.79 30.27 50.38
CA ALA A 135 -20.05 29.05 51.21
C ALA A 135 -21.47 28.59 51.64
N GLY A 136 -21.68 27.26 51.58
CA GLY A 136 -22.75 26.55 52.29
C GLY A 136 -22.94 25.09 51.84
N GLU A 137 -22.49 24.14 52.65
CA GLU A 137 -22.41 22.69 52.45
C GLU A 137 -23.54 21.96 53.20
N ILE A 138 -24.31 21.03 52.59
CA ILE A 138 -25.12 20.01 53.31
C ILE A 138 -25.27 18.74 52.43
N SER A 139 -25.02 17.57 53.03
CA SER A 139 -25.34 16.23 52.52
C SER A 139 -26.51 15.63 53.33
N PRO A 140 -27.30 14.67 52.79
CA PRO A 140 -27.39 13.39 53.51
C PRO A 140 -27.46 12.11 52.63
N ARG A 141 -27.42 10.99 53.36
CA ARG A 141 -27.06 9.59 53.08
C ARG A 141 -28.31 8.71 52.69
N PRO A 142 -28.29 7.35 52.69
CA PRO A 142 -28.39 6.48 51.51
C PRO A 142 -29.61 5.50 51.51
N SER A 143 -29.82 4.74 50.43
CA SER A 143 -30.61 3.49 50.44
C SER A 143 -30.12 2.47 49.41
N ALA A 144 -30.24 1.18 49.77
CA ALA A 144 -29.49 0.04 49.26
C ALA A 144 -30.30 -0.80 48.22
N PRO A 145 -29.94 -2.07 47.90
CA PRO A 145 -29.45 -2.51 46.59
C PRO A 145 -30.43 -3.40 45.81
N MET A 146 -30.33 -3.48 44.48
CA MET A 146 -30.98 -4.52 43.69
C MET A 146 -30.01 -5.26 42.78
N GLN A 147 -30.26 -6.57 42.74
CA GLN A 147 -29.36 -7.65 42.35
C GLN A 147 -29.28 -7.88 40.84
N SER A 148 -28.06 -8.20 40.43
CA SER A 148 -27.62 -9.13 39.38
C SER A 148 -28.64 -9.77 38.43
N ALA A 149 -28.40 -9.56 37.13
CA ALA A 149 -28.48 -10.62 36.13
C ALA A 149 -27.15 -10.62 35.35
N SER A 150 -26.28 -11.57 35.64
CA SER A 150 -24.99 -11.78 35.00
C SER A 150 -25.16 -12.50 33.67
N SER A 151 -24.94 -11.81 32.55
CA SER A 151 -24.52 -12.43 31.30
C SER A 151 -23.01 -12.72 31.40
N PRO A 152 -22.50 -13.87 30.92
CA PRO A 152 -21.07 -14.13 30.99
C PRO A 152 -20.32 -13.09 30.15
N PRO A 153 -19.18 -12.56 30.62
CA PRO A 153 -18.36 -11.68 29.81
C PRO A 153 -17.83 -12.48 28.62
N VAL A 154 -18.15 -12.02 27.41
CA VAL A 154 -17.37 -12.38 26.24
C VAL A 154 -16.00 -11.75 26.48
N ASN A 155 -15.03 -12.58 26.90
CA ASN A 155 -13.63 -12.19 26.93
C ASN A 155 -13.25 -11.83 25.49
N THR A 156 -13.21 -10.54 25.19
CA THR A 156 -12.46 -10.05 24.04
C THR A 156 -11.00 -10.22 24.43
N ASP A 157 -10.42 -11.37 24.10
CA ASP A 157 -8.98 -11.58 24.20
C ASP A 157 -8.30 -10.50 23.37
N ILE A 158 -7.69 -9.54 24.06
CA ILE A 158 -6.71 -8.64 23.46
C ILE A 158 -5.57 -9.56 23.03
N SER A 159 -5.42 -9.74 21.73
CA SER A 159 -4.25 -10.36 21.14
C SER A 159 -3.07 -9.43 21.40
N ILE A 160 -2.45 -9.60 22.56
CA ILE A 160 -1.13 -9.07 22.85
C ILE A 160 -0.23 -9.64 21.74
N TYR A 161 0.33 -8.75 20.92
CA TYR A 161 1.43 -9.09 20.02
C TYR A 161 2.63 -9.43 20.92
N THR A 162 2.62 -10.65 21.44
CA THR A 162 3.81 -11.25 22.01
C THR A 162 4.73 -11.48 20.83
N THR A 163 5.85 -10.76 20.79
CA THR A 163 7.00 -11.07 19.94
C THR A 163 7.48 -12.48 20.29
N LYS A 164 6.80 -13.49 19.77
CA LYS A 164 7.28 -14.87 19.78
C LYS A 164 8.52 -14.89 18.89
N PRO A 165 9.58 -15.61 19.29
CA PRO A 165 10.72 -15.85 18.41
C PRO A 165 10.18 -16.54 17.15
N GLN A 166 10.20 -15.83 16.01
CA GLN A 166 9.61 -16.33 14.76
C GLN A 166 10.46 -17.48 14.24
N VAL A 167 9.96 -18.70 14.42
CA VAL A 167 10.26 -19.82 13.54
C VAL A 167 9.96 -19.34 12.12
N GLN A 168 10.94 -19.43 11.23
CA GLN A 168 10.79 -19.08 9.82
C GLN A 168 9.57 -19.81 9.25
N TYR A 169 8.48 -19.07 9.02
CA TYR A 169 7.23 -19.67 8.56
C TYR A 169 7.41 -20.18 7.13
N GLU A 170 7.10 -21.45 6.90
CA GLU A 170 7.27 -22.09 5.60
C GLU A 170 6.06 -21.77 4.71
N LEU A 171 6.06 -20.54 4.17
CA LEU A 171 4.97 -19.99 3.35
C LEU A 171 4.66 -20.87 2.13
N ILE A 172 5.69 -21.32 1.43
CA ILE A 172 5.56 -21.98 0.14
C ILE A 172 4.91 -23.35 0.29
N GLY A 173 5.36 -24.19 1.22
CA GLY A 173 4.72 -25.48 1.47
C GLY A 173 3.36 -25.35 2.12
N HIS A 174 3.05 -24.29 2.88
CA HIS A 174 1.66 -24.09 3.33
C HIS A 174 0.71 -23.79 2.16
N ILE A 175 1.12 -22.93 1.22
CA ILE A 175 0.38 -22.67 -0.03
C ILE A 175 0.26 -23.94 -0.86
N ALA A 176 1.34 -24.72 -0.97
CA ALA A 176 1.35 -25.93 -1.80
C ALA A 176 0.62 -27.11 -1.17
N LYS A 177 0.51 -27.19 0.16
CA LYS A 177 -0.14 -28.30 0.88
C LYS A 177 -1.62 -28.42 0.49
N LYS A 178 -2.31 -27.30 0.37
CA LYS A 178 -3.70 -27.25 -0.10
C LYS A 178 -3.84 -26.12 -1.11
N VAL A 179 -3.94 -26.48 -2.39
CA VAL A 179 -4.20 -25.51 -3.45
C VAL A 179 -5.61 -24.96 -3.25
N THR A 180 -5.73 -23.65 -3.11
CA THR A 180 -7.00 -22.92 -3.00
C THR A 180 -7.07 -21.86 -4.09
N ASN A 181 -8.23 -21.21 -4.23
CA ASN A 181 -8.35 -20.02 -5.06
C ASN A 181 -7.64 -18.85 -4.36
N MET A 182 -6.83 -18.09 -5.09
CA MET A 182 -5.96 -17.06 -4.48
C MET A 182 -5.97 -15.74 -5.25
N LEU A 183 -5.87 -14.66 -4.48
CA LEU A 183 -5.68 -13.31 -4.99
C LEU A 183 -4.30 -12.82 -4.54
N TRP A 184 -3.39 -12.68 -5.49
CA TRP A 184 -2.02 -12.24 -5.26
C TRP A 184 -1.89 -10.76 -5.56
N VAL A 185 -1.48 -9.97 -4.57
CA VAL A 185 -1.40 -8.52 -4.67
C VAL A 185 0.01 -8.06 -4.34
N GLY A 186 0.56 -7.18 -5.16
CA GLY A 186 1.81 -6.49 -4.83
C GLY A 186 2.32 -5.64 -5.97
N VAL A 187 3.04 -4.58 -5.65
CA VAL A 187 3.61 -3.67 -6.64
C VAL A 187 4.72 -4.33 -7.49
N PRO A 188 5.14 -3.72 -8.60
CA PRO A 188 6.36 -4.14 -9.30
C PRO A 188 7.54 -4.25 -8.32
N GLY A 189 8.32 -5.33 -8.40
CA GLY A 189 9.47 -5.56 -7.50
C GLY A 189 9.13 -6.12 -6.11
N SER A 190 7.84 -6.36 -5.79
CA SER A 190 7.45 -6.95 -4.49
C SER A 190 7.73 -8.45 -4.34
N GLY A 191 8.24 -9.11 -5.38
CA GLY A 191 8.56 -10.54 -5.34
C GLY A 191 7.44 -11.48 -5.79
N LYS A 192 6.38 -11.00 -6.45
CA LYS A 192 5.27 -11.86 -6.94
C LYS A 192 5.75 -13.05 -7.78
N GLY A 193 6.57 -12.79 -8.81
CA GLY A 193 7.05 -13.83 -9.72
C GLY A 193 7.88 -14.91 -9.03
N ILE A 194 8.78 -14.52 -8.12
CA ILE A 194 9.60 -15.48 -7.36
C ILE A 194 8.75 -16.29 -6.38
N THR A 195 7.81 -15.67 -5.67
CA THR A 195 6.92 -16.40 -4.73
C THR A 195 6.01 -17.38 -5.46
N ILE A 196 5.38 -16.94 -6.56
CA ILE A 196 4.46 -17.78 -7.34
C ILE A 196 5.21 -18.94 -7.99
N SER A 197 6.39 -18.71 -8.56
CA SER A 197 7.18 -19.80 -9.17
C SER A 197 7.66 -20.84 -8.16
N ASN A 198 8.02 -20.42 -6.93
CA ASN A 198 8.33 -21.36 -5.85
C ASN A 198 7.09 -22.13 -5.36
N ALA A 199 5.93 -21.47 -5.30
CA ALA A 199 4.67 -22.14 -4.98
C ALA A 199 4.28 -23.17 -6.05
N ILE A 200 4.43 -22.84 -7.34
CA ILE A 200 4.20 -23.74 -8.47
C ILE A 200 5.12 -24.98 -8.37
N ASP A 201 6.41 -24.79 -8.14
CA ASP A 201 7.37 -25.89 -7.99
C ASP A 201 6.97 -26.83 -6.83
N ALA A 202 6.64 -26.26 -5.67
CA ALA A 202 6.19 -27.03 -4.52
C ALA A 202 4.86 -27.75 -4.78
N ILE A 203 3.92 -27.12 -5.49
CA ILE A 203 2.65 -27.73 -5.89
C ILE A 203 2.90 -28.93 -6.81
N LYS A 204 3.76 -28.81 -7.82
CA LYS A 204 4.07 -29.94 -8.72
C LYS A 204 4.72 -31.10 -7.99
N ARG A 205 5.50 -30.84 -6.93
CA ARG A 205 6.08 -31.89 -6.08
C ARG A 205 5.04 -32.58 -5.19
N LEU A 206 4.11 -31.82 -4.60
CA LEU A 206 3.10 -32.36 -3.68
C LEU A 206 1.87 -32.94 -4.39
N HIS A 207 1.54 -32.44 -5.57
CA HIS A 207 0.36 -32.80 -6.37
C HIS A 207 0.78 -33.10 -7.81
N PRO A 208 1.50 -34.20 -8.09
CA PRO A 208 2.06 -34.45 -9.43
C PRO A 208 1.01 -34.56 -10.55
N GLY A 209 -0.25 -34.87 -10.21
CA GLY A 209 -1.36 -34.95 -11.15
C GLY A 209 -2.08 -33.63 -11.43
N ILE A 210 -1.69 -32.51 -10.79
CA ILE A 210 -2.30 -31.21 -11.07
C ILE A 210 -1.74 -30.61 -12.37
N HIS A 211 -2.64 -30.16 -13.24
CA HIS A 211 -2.28 -29.42 -14.44
C HIS A 211 -2.22 -27.91 -14.14
N ILE A 212 -1.05 -27.29 -14.32
CA ILE A 212 -0.87 -25.85 -14.10
C ILE A 212 -0.87 -25.13 -15.44
N PHE A 213 -1.87 -24.27 -15.63
CA PHE A 213 -2.09 -23.44 -16.81
C PHE A 213 -1.77 -21.99 -16.46
N TYR A 214 -0.75 -21.41 -17.09
CA TYR A 214 -0.28 -20.06 -16.78
C TYR A 214 -0.50 -19.13 -17.97
N ILE A 215 -1.12 -17.98 -17.70
CA ILE A 215 -1.38 -16.91 -18.67
C ILE A 215 -0.50 -15.71 -18.31
N ASP A 216 0.43 -15.37 -19.21
CA ASP A 216 1.31 -14.21 -19.15
C ASP A 216 0.90 -13.19 -20.22
N PRO A 217 0.15 -12.14 -19.86
CA PRO A 217 -0.29 -11.11 -20.80
C PRO A 217 0.72 -9.95 -20.98
N LYS A 218 1.86 -9.95 -20.26
CA LYS A 218 2.93 -8.96 -20.47
C LYS A 218 3.78 -9.32 -21.67
N GLY A 219 4.08 -10.62 -21.79
CA GLY A 219 5.02 -11.13 -22.78
C GLY A 219 6.45 -10.63 -22.61
N ASP A 220 6.86 -10.34 -21.37
CA ASP A 220 8.26 -9.98 -21.06
C ASP A 220 9.13 -11.24 -21.03
N GLU A 221 10.12 -11.29 -21.92
CA GLU A 221 11.04 -12.43 -22.01
C GLU A 221 11.92 -12.59 -20.76
N LYS A 222 12.14 -11.53 -19.99
CA LYS A 222 12.95 -11.58 -18.76
C LYS A 222 12.30 -12.43 -17.67
N GLU A 223 10.97 -12.48 -17.64
CA GLU A 223 10.21 -13.24 -16.63
C GLU A 223 9.95 -14.70 -17.06
N THR A 224 10.33 -15.07 -18.29
CA THR A 224 10.15 -16.42 -18.85
C THR A 224 10.74 -17.50 -17.98
N GLY A 225 11.91 -17.24 -17.38
CA GLY A 225 12.62 -18.22 -16.57
C GLY A 225 11.82 -18.67 -15.35
N TYR A 226 10.94 -17.83 -14.80
CA TYR A 226 10.11 -18.20 -13.65
C TYR A 226 9.12 -19.33 -13.96
N PHE A 227 8.62 -19.43 -15.19
CA PHE A 227 7.47 -20.29 -15.51
C PHE A 227 7.77 -21.34 -16.60
N LYS A 228 8.66 -21.05 -17.55
CA LYS A 228 9.02 -21.97 -18.63
C LYS A 228 9.62 -23.24 -18.03
N GLY A 229 9.04 -24.39 -18.39
CA GLY A 229 9.45 -25.72 -17.89
C GLY A 229 8.95 -26.05 -16.48
N ARG A 230 8.17 -25.18 -15.81
CA ARG A 230 7.57 -25.43 -14.48
C ARG A 230 6.06 -25.58 -14.49
N VAL A 231 5.41 -25.11 -15.56
CA VAL A 231 3.97 -25.22 -15.78
C VAL A 231 3.70 -26.14 -16.97
N ASP A 232 2.54 -26.78 -16.99
CA ASP A 232 2.16 -27.72 -18.04
C ASP A 232 1.68 -27.01 -19.31
N THR A 233 1.03 -25.85 -19.14
CA THR A 233 0.65 -24.99 -20.27
C THR A 233 1.03 -23.56 -19.98
N PHE A 234 1.81 -22.97 -20.88
CA PHE A 234 2.26 -21.58 -20.79
C PHE A 234 1.72 -20.81 -21.99
N LYS A 235 0.79 -19.88 -21.74
CA LYS A 235 0.23 -18.99 -22.76
C LYS A 235 0.79 -17.60 -22.56
N ARG A 236 1.32 -17.02 -23.63
CA ARG A 236 1.92 -15.70 -23.62
C ARG A 236 1.40 -14.85 -24.76
N ALA A 237 1.10 -13.60 -24.46
CA ALA A 237 0.77 -12.57 -25.43
C ALA A 237 1.16 -11.21 -24.86
N LYS A 238 1.49 -10.24 -25.72
CA LYS A 238 1.67 -8.83 -25.33
C LYS A 238 0.35 -8.09 -25.46
N ILE A 239 -0.57 -8.28 -24.51
CA ILE A 239 -1.96 -7.78 -24.67
C ILE A 239 -2.03 -6.25 -24.70
N LEU A 240 -1.01 -5.56 -24.19
CA LEU A 240 -0.92 -4.10 -24.26
C LEU A 240 -0.77 -3.60 -25.71
N GLU A 241 -0.10 -4.38 -26.56
CA GLU A 241 0.08 -4.10 -28.00
C GLU A 241 -1.14 -4.54 -28.84
N MET A 242 -2.07 -5.30 -28.26
CA MET A 242 -3.28 -5.79 -28.93
C MET A 242 -4.46 -4.82 -28.74
N SER A 243 -5.37 -4.80 -29.72
CA SER A 243 -6.67 -4.13 -29.54
C SER A 243 -7.48 -4.80 -28.40
N PRO A 244 -8.42 -4.09 -27.75
CA PRO A 244 -9.26 -4.68 -26.71
C PRO A 244 -9.98 -5.96 -27.15
N VAL A 245 -10.51 -5.99 -28.38
CA VAL A 245 -11.24 -7.13 -28.94
C VAL A 245 -10.32 -8.34 -29.13
N GLU A 246 -9.13 -8.13 -29.68
CA GLU A 246 -8.14 -9.20 -29.88
C GLU A 246 -7.65 -9.76 -28.54
N ALA A 247 -7.34 -8.90 -27.58
CA ALA A 247 -6.92 -9.31 -26.24
C ALA A 247 -8.01 -10.13 -25.54
N VAL A 248 -9.28 -9.68 -25.59
CA VAL A 248 -10.42 -10.40 -25.03
C VAL A 248 -10.59 -11.76 -25.69
N LYS A 249 -10.51 -11.83 -27.04
CA LYS A 249 -10.61 -13.08 -27.79
C LYS A 249 -9.52 -14.07 -27.36
N TRP A 250 -8.27 -13.62 -27.29
CA TRP A 250 -7.14 -14.46 -26.88
C TRP A 250 -7.29 -14.99 -25.45
N VAL A 251 -7.73 -14.16 -24.50
CA VAL A 251 -7.99 -14.60 -23.12
C VAL A 251 -9.12 -15.64 -23.09
N LYS A 252 -10.21 -15.42 -23.83
CA LYS A 252 -11.31 -16.39 -23.93
C LYS A 252 -10.84 -17.74 -24.47
N GLU A 253 -10.00 -17.75 -25.50
CA GLU A 253 -9.41 -18.96 -26.05
C GLU A 253 -8.57 -19.71 -25.00
N CYS A 254 -7.78 -19.00 -24.21
CA CYS A 254 -7.01 -19.59 -23.10
C CYS A 254 -7.92 -20.27 -22.06
N PHE A 255 -9.03 -19.62 -21.67
CA PHE A 255 -9.98 -20.19 -20.71
C PHE A 255 -10.75 -21.39 -21.28
N THR A 256 -11.04 -21.40 -22.58
CA THR A 256 -11.64 -22.54 -23.27
C THR A 256 -10.68 -23.74 -23.29
N GLU A 257 -9.41 -23.51 -23.61
CA GLU A 257 -8.39 -24.56 -23.55
C GLU A 257 -8.23 -25.12 -22.14
N PHE A 258 -8.20 -24.24 -21.13
CA PHE A 258 -8.18 -24.66 -19.73
C PHE A 258 -9.39 -25.51 -19.35
N GLN A 259 -10.59 -25.18 -19.84
CA GLN A 259 -11.81 -25.96 -19.56
C GLN A 259 -11.73 -27.39 -20.10
N ASN A 260 -11.07 -27.60 -21.23
CA ASN A 260 -10.93 -28.92 -21.86
C ASN A 260 -9.93 -29.85 -21.15
N ILE A 261 -9.14 -29.33 -20.21
CA ILE A 261 -8.20 -30.13 -19.43
C ILE A 261 -8.98 -30.96 -18.40
N SER A 262 -8.68 -32.26 -18.35
CA SER A 262 -9.29 -33.19 -17.40
C SER A 262 -8.53 -33.23 -16.07
N GLY A 263 -9.22 -33.61 -15.00
CA GLY A 263 -8.63 -33.77 -13.67
C GLY A 263 -8.41 -32.46 -12.92
N SER A 264 -7.60 -32.52 -11.86
CA SER A 264 -7.27 -31.36 -11.03
C SER A 264 -6.40 -30.38 -11.81
N LYS A 265 -6.74 -29.10 -11.76
CA LYS A 265 -6.09 -28.08 -12.56
C LYS A 265 -6.12 -26.71 -11.90
N LEU A 266 -5.07 -25.94 -12.12
CA LEU A 266 -4.90 -24.59 -11.63
C LEU A 266 -4.66 -23.66 -12.80
N ILE A 267 -5.50 -22.63 -12.95
CA ILE A 267 -5.25 -21.53 -13.88
C ILE A 267 -4.68 -20.33 -13.12
N ILE A 268 -3.61 -19.75 -13.64
CA ILE A 268 -2.95 -18.57 -13.09
C ILE A 268 -3.01 -17.46 -14.13
N LEU A 269 -3.70 -16.38 -13.79
CA LEU A 269 -3.80 -15.16 -14.59
C LEU A 269 -2.84 -14.11 -14.05
N ASP A 270 -1.66 -13.96 -14.67
CA ASP A 270 -0.75 -12.85 -14.33
C ASP A 270 -1.30 -11.52 -14.84
N GLU A 271 -0.95 -10.43 -14.16
CA GLU A 271 -1.39 -9.06 -14.48
C GLU A 271 -2.90 -8.94 -14.78
N GLY A 272 -3.71 -9.51 -13.89
CA GLY A 272 -5.17 -9.47 -13.98
C GLY A 272 -5.74 -8.07 -14.15
N THR A 273 -5.09 -7.04 -13.62
CA THR A 273 -5.51 -5.63 -13.82
C THR A 273 -5.50 -5.22 -15.30
N ALA A 274 -4.46 -5.59 -16.05
CA ALA A 274 -4.36 -5.28 -17.48
C ALA A 274 -5.41 -6.03 -18.30
N VAL A 275 -5.64 -7.30 -17.95
CA VAL A 275 -6.68 -8.13 -18.57
C VAL A 275 -8.07 -7.55 -18.30
N CYS A 276 -8.41 -7.28 -17.04
CA CYS A 276 -9.70 -6.68 -16.66
C CYS A 276 -9.94 -5.34 -17.36
N SER A 277 -8.90 -4.51 -17.53
CA SER A 277 -9.00 -3.27 -18.29
C SER A 277 -9.41 -3.50 -19.76
N LYS A 278 -8.82 -4.48 -20.46
CA LYS A 278 -9.20 -4.82 -21.84
C LYS A 278 -10.65 -5.33 -21.93
N PHE A 279 -11.09 -6.11 -20.93
CA PHE A 279 -12.48 -6.58 -20.84
C PHE A 279 -13.48 -5.45 -20.55
N LYS A 280 -13.15 -4.48 -19.69
CA LYS A 280 -14.00 -3.30 -19.44
C LYS A 280 -14.17 -2.44 -20.69
N ASN A 281 -13.10 -2.31 -21.47
CA ASN A 281 -13.10 -1.52 -22.71
C ASN A 281 -13.78 -2.23 -23.89
N THR A 282 -14.24 -3.47 -23.70
CA THR A 282 -14.99 -4.21 -24.72
C THR A 282 -16.43 -4.38 -24.26
N LYS A 283 -17.38 -3.83 -25.03
CA LYS A 283 -18.79 -3.70 -24.63
C LYS A 283 -19.40 -5.05 -24.25
N GLY A 284 -19.87 -5.18 -23.01
CA GLY A 284 -20.56 -6.36 -22.50
C GLY A 284 -19.66 -7.53 -22.08
N GLU A 285 -18.34 -7.41 -22.22
CA GLU A 285 -17.44 -8.56 -22.04
C GLU A 285 -17.00 -8.79 -20.60
N ILE A 286 -16.93 -7.74 -19.77
CA ILE A 286 -16.48 -7.86 -18.37
C ILE A 286 -17.31 -8.86 -17.56
N ASN A 287 -18.61 -8.98 -17.83
CA ASN A 287 -19.49 -9.91 -17.13
C ASN A 287 -19.09 -11.36 -17.40
N TRP A 288 -18.69 -11.69 -18.64
CA TRP A 288 -18.20 -13.02 -18.98
C TRP A 288 -16.99 -13.43 -18.13
N LEU A 289 -16.04 -12.51 -17.93
CA LEU A 289 -14.85 -12.79 -17.11
C LEU A 289 -15.23 -13.00 -15.65
N LYS A 290 -16.11 -12.15 -15.11
CA LYS A 290 -16.62 -12.29 -13.74
C LYS A 290 -17.31 -13.64 -13.54
N ASP A 291 -18.18 -14.03 -14.46
CA ASP A 291 -18.90 -15.31 -14.39
C ASP A 291 -17.95 -16.50 -14.38
N LYS A 292 -16.85 -16.46 -15.15
CA LYS A 292 -15.82 -17.50 -15.12
C LYS A 292 -15.08 -17.55 -13.78
N ILE A 293 -14.69 -16.40 -13.23
CA ILE A 293 -14.01 -16.37 -11.93
C ILE A 293 -14.96 -16.89 -10.82
N ILE A 294 -16.23 -16.47 -10.83
CA ILE A 294 -17.25 -16.94 -9.88
C ILE A 294 -17.45 -18.46 -10.01
N SER A 295 -17.57 -18.97 -11.23
CA SER A 295 -17.75 -20.40 -11.49
C SER A 295 -16.58 -21.23 -10.92
N TYR A 296 -15.35 -20.77 -11.09
CA TYR A 296 -14.18 -21.47 -10.55
C TYR A 296 -14.07 -21.34 -9.03
N CYS A 297 -14.39 -20.17 -8.47
CA CYS A 297 -14.32 -19.97 -7.02
C CYS A 297 -15.41 -20.74 -6.26
N SER A 298 -16.62 -20.82 -6.82
CA SER A 298 -17.77 -21.44 -6.16
C SER A 298 -17.93 -22.92 -6.47
N CYS A 299 -17.76 -23.33 -7.73
CA CYS A 299 -18.06 -24.69 -8.19
C CYS A 299 -16.80 -25.48 -8.57
N GLY A 300 -15.66 -24.80 -8.70
CA GLY A 300 -14.40 -25.43 -9.11
C GLY A 300 -13.80 -26.35 -8.05
N ASP A 301 -13.96 -26.02 -6.76
CA ASP A 301 -13.29 -26.75 -5.68
C ASP A 301 -13.70 -28.24 -5.63
N SER A 302 -14.99 -28.55 -5.85
CA SER A 302 -15.48 -29.93 -5.94
C SER A 302 -14.96 -30.69 -7.16
N SER A 303 -14.53 -29.98 -8.20
CA SER A 303 -13.94 -30.53 -9.43
C SER A 303 -12.40 -30.48 -9.41
N GLY A 304 -11.79 -30.02 -8.30
CA GLY A 304 -10.34 -29.81 -8.19
C GLY A 304 -9.81 -28.69 -9.10
N TRP A 305 -10.65 -27.70 -9.43
CA TRP A 305 -10.29 -26.55 -10.26
C TRP A 305 -9.99 -25.35 -9.37
N HIS A 306 -8.82 -24.77 -9.59
CA HIS A 306 -8.34 -23.64 -8.81
C HIS A 306 -8.01 -22.46 -9.71
N PHE A 307 -8.22 -21.25 -9.18
CA PHE A 307 -8.01 -20.01 -9.89
C PHE A 307 -7.13 -19.06 -9.07
N TRP A 308 -6.00 -18.66 -9.64
CA TRP A 308 -5.14 -17.61 -9.09
C TRP A 308 -5.17 -16.40 -10.01
N ILE A 309 -5.33 -15.22 -9.42
CA ILE A 309 -5.19 -13.95 -10.13
C ILE A 309 -4.12 -13.10 -9.47
N VAL A 310 -3.23 -12.56 -10.27
CA VAL A 310 -2.09 -11.75 -9.82
C VAL A 310 -2.29 -10.31 -10.27
N VAL A 311 -2.24 -9.38 -9.32
CA VAL A 311 -2.61 -7.98 -9.57
C VAL A 311 -1.62 -7.06 -8.88
N GLN A 312 -1.47 -5.85 -9.41
CA GLN A 312 -0.64 -4.83 -8.78
C GLN A 312 -1.41 -3.99 -7.76
N ASN A 313 -2.69 -3.73 -8.05
CA ASN A 313 -3.58 -2.96 -7.20
C ASN A 313 -4.83 -3.79 -6.86
N PRO A 314 -5.19 -3.91 -5.57
CA PRO A 314 -6.37 -4.67 -5.14
C PRO A 314 -7.71 -3.93 -5.29
N HIS A 315 -7.76 -2.68 -5.81
CA HIS A 315 -9.03 -1.96 -5.94
C HIS A 315 -10.06 -2.78 -6.72
N THR A 316 -11.22 -2.95 -6.10
CA THR A 316 -12.27 -3.87 -6.54
C THR A 316 -12.92 -3.44 -7.85
N ASP A 317 -12.96 -2.13 -8.08
CA ASP A 317 -13.47 -1.57 -9.32
C ASP A 317 -12.59 -2.01 -10.48
N ASP A 318 -11.27 -2.02 -10.31
CA ASP A 318 -10.29 -2.40 -11.32
C ASP A 318 -10.33 -3.89 -11.68
N LEU A 319 -10.60 -4.73 -10.68
CA LEU A 319 -10.66 -6.18 -10.87
C LEU A 319 -12.05 -6.67 -11.29
N GLY A 320 -13.09 -5.87 -11.07
CA GLY A 320 -14.47 -6.29 -11.29
C GLY A 320 -14.95 -7.38 -10.33
N ILE A 321 -14.17 -7.69 -9.30
CA ILE A 321 -14.42 -8.72 -8.29
C ILE A 321 -15.31 -8.12 -7.19
N SER A 322 -16.51 -8.68 -7.01
CA SER A 322 -17.43 -8.28 -5.95
C SER A 322 -16.89 -8.63 -4.56
N GLY A 323 -17.45 -8.02 -3.50
CA GLY A 323 -17.05 -8.33 -2.13
C GLY A 323 -17.21 -9.80 -1.75
N GLY A 324 -18.30 -10.44 -2.20
CA GLY A 324 -18.55 -11.86 -1.94
C GLY A 324 -17.61 -12.81 -2.71
N LEU A 325 -17.09 -12.40 -3.88
CA LEU A 325 -16.08 -13.19 -4.59
C LEU A 325 -14.72 -13.12 -3.90
N ARG A 326 -14.37 -11.94 -3.36
CA ARG A 326 -13.12 -11.77 -2.61
C ARG A 326 -13.05 -12.64 -1.36
N SER A 327 -14.16 -12.84 -0.63
CA SER A 327 -14.15 -13.70 0.56
C SER A 327 -13.92 -15.19 0.24
N GLN A 328 -14.07 -15.60 -1.03
CA GLN A 328 -13.78 -16.97 -1.48
C GLN A 328 -12.32 -17.14 -1.92
N LEU A 329 -11.54 -16.05 -1.99
CA LEU A 329 -10.14 -16.05 -2.38
C LEU A 329 -9.26 -15.96 -1.13
N THR A 330 -8.22 -16.79 -1.08
CA THR A 330 -7.16 -16.62 -0.10
C THR A 330 -6.27 -15.45 -0.55
N SER A 331 -6.32 -14.34 0.18
CA SER A 331 -5.50 -13.16 -0.11
C SER A 331 -4.03 -13.39 0.21
N VAL A 332 -3.14 -13.00 -0.71
CA VAL A 332 -1.70 -12.87 -0.46
C VAL A 332 -1.28 -11.45 -0.82
N ALA A 333 -0.67 -10.75 0.13
CA ALA A 333 -0.24 -9.38 -0.06
C ALA A 333 1.27 -9.28 0.13
N LEU A 334 2.00 -8.93 -0.92
CA LEU A 334 3.46 -8.82 -0.94
C LEU A 334 3.87 -7.35 -0.93
N VAL A 335 4.61 -6.94 0.10
CA VAL A 335 4.94 -5.53 0.35
C VAL A 335 6.45 -5.32 0.39
N HIS A 336 6.90 -4.36 -0.40
CA HIS A 336 8.23 -3.76 -0.26
C HIS A 336 8.11 -2.45 0.51
N PRO A 337 8.90 -2.23 1.59
CA PRO A 337 8.76 -1.09 2.48
C PRO A 337 8.97 0.26 1.79
N ASP A 338 9.80 0.32 0.74
CA ASP A 338 10.03 1.55 -0.06
C ASP A 338 8.78 2.10 -0.76
N ASN A 339 7.66 1.35 -0.79
CA ASN A 339 6.43 1.78 -1.43
C ASN A 339 5.26 1.89 -0.42
N VAL A 340 5.46 2.73 0.59
CA VAL A 340 4.45 3.06 1.61
C VAL A 340 3.11 3.52 1.00
N PRO A 341 3.06 4.36 -0.06
CA PRO A 341 1.79 4.76 -0.66
C PRO A 341 0.99 3.57 -1.22
N ALA A 342 1.65 2.65 -1.91
CA ALA A 342 0.97 1.46 -2.43
C ALA A 342 0.53 0.50 -1.32
N TYR A 343 1.31 0.41 -0.23
CA TYR A 343 0.89 -0.30 0.97
C TYR A 343 -0.39 0.30 1.55
N ASN A 344 -0.43 1.62 1.75
CA ASN A 344 -1.58 2.33 2.30
C ASN A 344 -2.83 2.14 1.44
N ALA A 345 -2.70 2.27 0.12
CA ALA A 345 -3.79 2.01 -0.83
C ALA A 345 -4.29 0.56 -0.74
N MET A 346 -3.38 -0.40 -0.57
CA MET A 346 -3.71 -1.81 -0.43
C MET A 346 -4.47 -2.10 0.87
N ILE A 347 -4.03 -1.58 2.01
CA ILE A 347 -4.71 -1.80 3.30
C ILE A 347 -5.99 -0.98 3.44
N ALA A 348 -6.19 0.07 2.66
CA ALA A 348 -7.48 0.76 2.58
C ALA A 348 -8.57 -0.15 1.99
N THR A 349 -8.19 -1.13 1.16
CA THR A 349 -9.14 -2.10 0.62
C THR A 349 -9.63 -3.11 1.66
N GLN A 350 -10.63 -3.90 1.27
CA GLN A 350 -11.12 -5.04 2.05
C GLN A 350 -10.35 -6.34 1.75
N LEU A 351 -9.14 -6.25 1.17
CA LEU A 351 -8.26 -7.41 0.91
C LEU A 351 -7.82 -8.08 2.22
N ILE A 352 -7.47 -7.26 3.21
CA ILE A 352 -6.98 -7.68 4.51
C ILE A 352 -8.07 -7.36 5.55
N PRO A 353 -8.46 -8.33 6.39
CA PRO A 353 -9.41 -8.11 7.48
C PRO A 353 -9.01 -6.94 8.37
N SER A 354 -9.97 -6.17 8.85
CA SER A 354 -9.72 -4.94 9.62
C SER A 354 -8.90 -5.18 10.89
N ASP A 355 -9.06 -6.34 11.54
CA ASP A 355 -8.30 -6.76 12.72
C ASP A 355 -6.84 -7.14 12.41
N ARG A 356 -6.49 -7.33 11.13
CA ARG A 356 -5.13 -7.67 10.67
C ARG A 356 -4.46 -6.56 9.88
N LYS A 357 -5.10 -5.40 9.75
CA LYS A 357 -4.45 -4.20 9.20
C LYS A 357 -3.45 -3.69 10.23
N ILE A 358 -2.19 -3.60 9.82
CA ILE A 358 -1.10 -3.09 10.65
C ILE A 358 -0.61 -1.75 10.10
N THR A 359 0.09 -0.97 10.91
CA THR A 359 0.63 0.32 10.46
C THR A 359 1.79 0.11 9.48
N SER A 360 2.13 1.15 8.71
CA SER A 360 3.32 1.13 7.86
C SER A 360 4.58 0.83 8.67
N THR A 361 4.69 1.37 9.89
CA THR A 361 5.81 1.10 10.82
C THR A 361 5.90 -0.39 11.16
N GLN A 362 4.79 -1.03 11.51
CA GLN A 362 4.77 -2.46 11.84
C GLN A 362 5.14 -3.32 10.62
N VAL A 363 4.68 -2.98 9.42
CA VAL A 363 5.12 -3.69 8.20
C VAL A 363 6.61 -3.55 7.98
N MET A 364 7.16 -2.36 8.21
CA MET A 364 8.61 -2.12 8.08
C MET A 364 9.39 -2.94 9.11
N GLU A 365 8.92 -3.07 10.35
CA GLU A 365 9.53 -3.93 11.37
C GLU A 365 9.52 -5.41 10.98
N ILE A 366 8.44 -5.88 10.34
CA ILE A 366 8.36 -7.26 9.83
C ILE A 366 9.29 -7.43 8.61
N ALA A 367 9.31 -6.46 7.70
CA ALA A 367 10.18 -6.47 6.53
C ALA A 367 11.67 -6.43 6.92
N ALA A 368 12.03 -5.73 8.00
CA ALA A 368 13.40 -5.68 8.51
C ALA A 368 13.90 -7.04 9.03
N GLN A 369 13.00 -7.95 9.42
CA GLN A 369 13.32 -9.31 9.81
C GLN A 369 13.48 -10.26 8.61
N SER A 370 13.11 -9.80 7.40
CA SER A 370 13.22 -10.59 6.17
C SER A 370 14.64 -10.50 5.59
N PRO A 371 15.24 -11.62 5.15
CA PRO A 371 16.52 -11.60 4.43
C PRO A 371 16.44 -10.87 3.08
N VAL A 372 15.24 -10.61 2.55
CA VAL A 372 15.02 -9.89 1.29
C VAL A 372 14.32 -8.54 1.50
N GLY A 373 14.22 -8.07 2.75
CA GLY A 373 13.66 -6.76 3.07
C GLY A 373 12.17 -6.60 2.73
N ARG A 374 11.37 -7.69 2.75
CA ARG A 374 9.96 -7.68 2.36
C ARG A 374 9.07 -8.32 3.41
N ALA A 375 7.81 -7.89 3.46
CA ALA A 375 6.78 -8.50 4.29
C ALA A 375 5.70 -9.13 3.42
N VAL A 376 5.07 -10.19 3.94
CA VAL A 376 3.95 -10.85 3.27
C VAL A 376 2.82 -11.09 4.24
N TYR A 377 1.61 -10.68 3.86
CA TYR A 377 0.38 -11.11 4.49
C TYR A 377 -0.13 -12.36 3.79
N TYR A 378 -0.49 -13.39 4.55
CA TYR A 378 -1.06 -14.62 4.03
C TYR A 378 -2.39 -14.95 4.72
N GLY A 379 -3.48 -14.85 3.96
CA GLY A 379 -4.84 -15.08 4.45
C GLY A 379 -5.12 -16.50 4.90
N GLY A 380 -4.31 -17.50 4.50
CA GLY A 380 -4.48 -18.88 4.93
C GLY A 380 -4.22 -19.12 6.43
N ILE A 381 -3.43 -18.24 7.06
CA ILE A 381 -3.23 -18.20 8.52
C ILE A 381 -3.68 -16.87 9.14
N ASN A 382 -4.08 -15.91 8.31
CA ASN A 382 -4.48 -14.57 8.71
C ASN A 382 -3.39 -13.78 9.47
N GLU A 383 -2.13 -13.90 9.04
CA GLU A 383 -0.96 -13.26 9.67
C GLU A 383 -0.03 -12.58 8.67
N TRP A 384 0.75 -11.63 9.21
CA TRP A 384 1.89 -11.01 8.55
C TRP A 384 3.18 -11.72 8.96
N ILE A 385 4.02 -12.05 7.98
CA ILE A 385 5.28 -12.76 8.21
C ILE A 385 6.41 -12.09 7.40
N PRO A 386 7.66 -12.20 7.86
CA PRO A 386 8.83 -11.80 7.07
C PRO A 386 8.93 -12.70 5.83
N MET A 387 9.19 -12.10 4.67
CA MET A 387 9.33 -12.88 3.44
C MET A 387 10.63 -13.70 3.48
N PRO A 388 10.59 -15.03 3.29
CA PRO A 388 11.80 -15.85 3.28
C PRO A 388 12.63 -15.58 2.01
N LEU A 389 13.91 -15.93 2.06
CA LEU A 389 14.73 -16.01 0.85
C LEU A 389 14.25 -17.20 0.02
N LEU A 390 13.86 -16.94 -1.22
CA LEU A 390 13.32 -17.95 -2.13
C LEU A 390 14.29 -18.23 -3.27
N LYS A 391 14.21 -19.42 -3.86
CA LYS A 391 15.04 -19.78 -5.01
C LYS A 391 14.66 -18.91 -6.20
N ASN A 392 15.62 -18.17 -6.75
CA ASN A 392 15.37 -17.43 -7.98
C ASN A 392 15.43 -18.39 -9.18
N PHE A 393 14.33 -18.41 -9.92
CA PHE A 393 14.18 -19.25 -11.11
C PHE A 393 14.27 -18.47 -12.41
N SER A 394 14.32 -17.14 -12.37
CA SER A 394 14.55 -16.33 -13.55
C SER A 394 16.04 -16.26 -13.91
N GLY A 395 16.33 -15.91 -15.16
CA GLY A 395 17.70 -15.60 -15.57
C GLY A 395 18.20 -14.24 -15.09
N TYR A 396 17.41 -13.49 -14.32
CA TYR A 396 17.75 -12.14 -13.87
C TYR A 396 17.29 -11.91 -12.43
N ASP A 397 18.25 -11.73 -11.54
CA ASP A 397 17.99 -11.36 -10.16
C ASP A 397 17.69 -9.86 -10.05
N ARG A 398 16.44 -9.54 -9.68
CA ARG A 398 15.98 -8.16 -9.49
C ARG A 398 16.51 -7.57 -8.18
N ASP A 399 16.86 -8.40 -7.21
CA ASP A 399 17.32 -7.96 -5.89
C ASP A 399 18.78 -7.52 -5.97
N THR A 400 19.60 -8.28 -6.68
CA THR A 400 21.01 -7.95 -6.93
C THR A 400 21.26 -7.21 -8.25
N LYS A 401 20.25 -7.11 -9.12
CA LYS A 401 20.32 -6.53 -10.47
C LYS A 401 21.36 -7.22 -11.39
N GLN A 402 21.55 -8.53 -11.22
CA GLN A 402 22.51 -9.34 -11.97
C GLN A 402 21.81 -10.42 -12.80
N PHE A 403 22.38 -10.76 -13.95
CA PHE A 403 21.94 -11.95 -14.68
C PHE A 403 22.49 -13.20 -13.98
N ILE A 404 21.62 -14.18 -13.77
CA ILE A 404 22.02 -15.49 -13.23
C ILE A 404 22.47 -16.32 -14.43
N ASP A 405 23.78 -16.46 -14.61
CA ASP A 405 24.36 -17.36 -15.61
C ASP A 405 23.87 -18.78 -15.31
N SER A 406 22.94 -19.24 -16.14
CA SER A 406 22.38 -20.58 -16.05
C SER A 406 23.21 -21.52 -16.91
N THR A 407 24.41 -21.86 -16.44
CA THR A 407 25.07 -23.15 -16.73
C THR A 407 26.10 -23.46 -15.65
N PRO A 408 26.10 -24.66 -15.05
CA PRO A 408 27.33 -25.22 -14.53
C PRO A 408 28.18 -25.57 -15.76
N SER A 409 29.06 -24.66 -16.17
CA SER A 409 29.98 -24.92 -17.27
C SER A 409 31.15 -25.75 -16.76
N GLU A 410 31.13 -27.03 -17.13
CA GLU A 410 32.38 -27.76 -17.34
C GLU A 410 33.26 -26.93 -18.27
N HIS A 411 34.53 -26.81 -17.89
CA HIS A 411 35.57 -26.18 -18.68
C HIS A 411 35.53 -26.62 -20.15
N ARG A 412 35.32 -25.67 -21.07
CA ARG A 412 36.01 -25.67 -22.37
C ARG A 412 36.08 -24.27 -22.96
N ALA A 413 37.31 -23.81 -23.08
CA ALA A 413 37.70 -22.62 -23.81
C ALA A 413 37.46 -22.80 -25.31
N SER A 414 36.86 -21.79 -25.96
CA SER A 414 37.29 -21.30 -27.27
C SER A 414 36.51 -20.05 -27.67
N HIS A 415 37.27 -19.01 -28.02
CA HIS A 415 36.88 -17.72 -28.59
C HIS A 415 35.97 -17.81 -29.84
N ALA A 416 35.06 -16.84 -30.02
CA ALA A 416 35.11 -15.81 -31.07
C ALA A 416 33.75 -15.09 -31.30
N ASP A 417 33.78 -13.76 -31.15
CA ASP A 417 33.09 -12.66 -31.85
C ASP A 417 31.60 -12.73 -32.28
N SER A 418 30.78 -11.85 -31.68
CA SER A 418 30.30 -10.60 -32.31
C SER A 418 29.40 -9.79 -31.33
N PRO A 419 29.57 -8.47 -31.17
CA PRO A 419 28.76 -7.67 -30.25
C PRO A 419 27.46 -7.17 -30.93
N ILE A 420 26.32 -7.40 -30.28
CA ILE A 420 25.06 -6.70 -30.59
C ILE A 420 25.03 -5.43 -29.73
N ASP A 421 25.07 -4.28 -30.40
CA ASP A 421 25.01 -2.93 -29.82
C ASP A 421 23.71 -2.73 -29.00
N THR A 422 23.88 -2.56 -27.69
CA THR A 422 22.87 -1.95 -26.82
C THR A 422 23.23 -0.48 -26.61
N PRO A 423 22.26 0.46 -26.59
CA PRO A 423 22.54 1.88 -26.43
C PRO A 423 23.10 2.13 -25.02
N LYS A 424 24.43 2.30 -24.94
CA LYS A 424 25.15 2.66 -23.71
C LYS A 424 24.80 4.10 -23.33
N THR A 425 24.55 4.35 -22.05
CA THR A 425 24.36 5.71 -21.54
C THR A 425 25.65 6.53 -21.72
N GLN A 426 25.57 7.87 -21.80
CA GLN A 426 26.78 8.72 -21.96
C GLN A 426 27.84 8.44 -20.90
N ALA A 427 27.44 8.11 -19.66
CA ALA A 427 28.35 7.69 -18.60
C ALA A 427 29.05 6.35 -18.89
N GLN A 428 28.33 5.36 -19.43
CA GLN A 428 28.90 4.07 -19.84
C GLN A 428 29.80 4.20 -21.08
N GLN A 429 29.48 5.11 -22.00
CA GLN A 429 30.34 5.43 -23.14
C GLN A 429 31.63 6.11 -22.67
N MET A 430 31.54 7.06 -21.73
CA MET A 430 32.69 7.73 -21.14
C MET A 430 33.59 6.77 -20.36
N LEU A 431 33.01 5.87 -19.56
CA LEU A 431 33.78 4.83 -18.86
C LEU A 431 34.44 3.85 -19.84
N ALA A 432 33.76 3.44 -20.91
CA ALA A 432 34.34 2.58 -21.94
C ALA A 432 35.48 3.27 -22.72
N LEU A 433 35.41 4.59 -22.91
CA LEU A 433 36.51 5.39 -23.48
C LEU A 433 37.69 5.46 -22.49
N LEU A 434 37.42 5.73 -21.21
CA LEU A 434 38.42 5.74 -20.14
C LEU A 434 39.07 4.38 -19.88
N GLU A 435 38.38 3.27 -20.18
CA GLU A 435 38.96 1.92 -20.09
C GLU A 435 39.96 1.65 -21.21
N LYS A 436 39.68 2.18 -22.41
CA LYS A 436 40.44 1.95 -23.65
C LYS A 436 41.51 3.00 -23.92
N THR A 437 41.48 4.14 -23.24
CA THR A 437 42.46 5.21 -23.44
C THR A 437 43.87 4.76 -23.06
N THR A 438 44.84 5.36 -23.76
CA THR A 438 46.27 5.25 -23.45
C THR A 438 46.80 6.47 -22.69
N ALA A 439 45.94 7.44 -22.38
CA ALA A 439 46.29 8.62 -21.61
C ALA A 439 46.57 8.25 -20.15
N ASN A 440 47.64 8.81 -19.60
CA ASN A 440 48.08 8.52 -18.24
C ASN A 440 47.56 9.53 -17.20
N SER A 441 46.82 10.54 -17.65
CA SER A 441 46.13 11.51 -16.78
C SER A 441 44.78 11.93 -17.36
N ILE A 442 43.89 12.45 -16.51
CA ILE A 442 42.57 12.96 -16.93
C ILE A 442 42.75 14.15 -17.89
N ASP A 443 43.74 15.01 -17.66
CA ASP A 443 43.99 16.17 -18.51
C ASP A 443 44.53 15.76 -19.89
N GLU A 444 45.39 14.75 -19.93
CA GLU A 444 45.90 14.19 -21.18
C GLU A 444 44.78 13.52 -21.98
N PHE A 445 43.85 12.83 -21.30
CA PHE A 445 42.66 12.24 -21.92
C PHE A 445 41.74 13.31 -22.52
N ILE A 446 41.47 14.39 -21.78
CA ILE A 446 40.62 15.50 -22.25
C ILE A 446 41.24 16.17 -23.49
N GLN A 447 42.55 16.43 -23.47
CA GLN A 447 43.23 17.11 -24.58
C GLN A 447 43.41 16.23 -25.81
N LYS A 448 43.82 14.97 -25.66
CA LYS A 448 44.15 14.10 -26.80
C LYS A 448 42.95 13.40 -27.41
N GLU A 449 42.02 12.93 -26.58
CA GLU A 449 40.94 12.05 -27.02
C GLU A 449 39.58 12.74 -27.12
N LEU A 450 39.26 13.67 -26.22
CA LEU A 450 37.97 14.37 -26.27
C LEU A 450 37.96 15.55 -27.25
N LYS A 451 39.10 16.22 -27.52
CA LYS A 451 39.26 17.32 -28.51
C LYS A 451 38.09 18.32 -28.50
N LEU A 452 37.70 18.79 -27.31
CA LEU A 452 36.53 19.64 -27.14
C LEU A 452 36.92 21.12 -27.31
N ASP A 453 36.63 21.69 -28.47
CA ASP A 453 36.79 23.13 -28.71
C ASP A 453 35.69 23.92 -27.98
N GLY A 454 36.08 24.85 -27.11
CA GLY A 454 35.18 25.84 -26.50
C GLY A 454 34.56 25.49 -25.14
N VAL A 455 34.88 24.33 -24.53
CA VAL A 455 34.41 23.96 -23.18
C VAL A 455 35.55 24.10 -22.16
N PRO A 456 35.36 24.77 -21.01
CA PRO A 456 36.38 24.87 -19.97
C PRO A 456 36.82 23.47 -19.48
N PRO A 457 38.11 23.10 -19.59
CA PRO A 457 38.60 21.76 -19.24
C PRO A 457 38.27 21.34 -17.80
N ASP A 458 38.20 22.30 -16.88
CA ASP A 458 37.98 22.07 -15.46
C ASP A 458 36.60 21.48 -15.15
N LEU A 459 35.56 21.84 -15.91
CA LEU A 459 34.21 21.31 -15.72
C LEU A 459 34.09 19.86 -16.19
N ILE A 460 34.82 19.50 -17.26
CA ILE A 460 34.87 18.14 -17.78
C ILE A 460 35.67 17.26 -16.82
N ARG A 461 36.79 17.77 -16.31
CA ARG A 461 37.63 17.10 -15.30
C ARG A 461 36.81 16.71 -14.07
N LEU A 462 36.05 17.65 -13.51
CA LEU A 462 35.20 17.40 -12.33
C LEU A 462 34.11 16.34 -12.60
N GLY A 463 33.57 16.31 -13.82
CA GLY A 463 32.62 15.29 -14.26
C GLY A 463 33.25 13.89 -14.35
N ILE A 464 34.45 13.80 -14.92
CA ILE A 464 35.20 12.54 -15.05
C ILE A 464 35.66 12.05 -13.67
N GLU A 465 36.14 12.92 -12.79
CA GLU A 465 36.51 12.57 -11.41
C GLU A 465 35.33 12.00 -10.62
N ARG A 466 34.12 12.57 -10.78
CA ARG A 466 32.91 12.02 -10.17
C ARG A 466 32.54 10.65 -10.72
N LEU A 467 32.70 10.43 -12.03
CA LEU A 467 32.46 9.14 -12.67
C LEU A 467 33.49 8.08 -12.24
N LEU A 468 34.73 8.49 -12.01
CA LEU A 468 35.82 7.61 -11.59
C LEU A 468 35.78 7.28 -10.08
N LYS A 469 35.12 8.10 -9.26
CA LYS A 469 35.11 7.94 -7.79
C LYS A 469 34.74 6.54 -7.31
N ASP A 470 33.78 5.91 -7.98
CA ASP A 470 33.28 4.56 -7.68
C ASP A 470 33.62 3.54 -8.79
N SER A 471 34.54 3.90 -9.71
CA SER A 471 34.90 3.08 -10.87
C SER A 471 36.13 2.20 -10.60
N PRO A 472 36.13 0.93 -11.02
CA PRO A 472 37.27 0.03 -10.83
C PRO A 472 38.53 0.47 -11.59
N ILE A 473 38.43 1.39 -12.55
CA ILE A 473 39.59 1.92 -13.31
C ILE A 473 40.18 3.21 -12.72
N LYS A 474 39.69 3.69 -11.57
CA LYS A 474 40.20 4.90 -10.91
C LYS A 474 41.72 4.89 -10.73
N TYR A 475 42.28 3.72 -10.40
CA TYR A 475 43.73 3.52 -10.18
C TYR A 475 44.58 3.90 -11.41
N LYS A 476 44.03 3.86 -12.64
CA LYS A 476 44.76 4.26 -13.85
C LYS A 476 45.09 5.75 -13.87
N PHE A 477 44.32 6.57 -13.17
CA PHE A 477 44.42 8.03 -13.20
C PHE A 477 44.84 8.64 -11.84
N ASP A 478 44.92 7.84 -10.78
CA ASP A 478 45.36 8.26 -9.44
C ASP A 478 46.91 8.41 -9.32
N GLY A 479 47.65 8.05 -10.38
CA GLY A 479 49.12 8.04 -10.40
C GLY A 479 49.81 9.39 -10.61
N TRP A 480 49.44 10.46 -9.89
CA TRP A 480 50.28 11.69 -9.78
C TRP A 480 49.89 12.64 -8.62
N ASN A 481 49.35 12.17 -7.50
CA ASN A 481 49.24 13.04 -6.29
C ASN A 481 50.38 12.81 -5.29
N SER A 482 51.53 12.33 -5.77
CA SER A 482 52.72 12.05 -4.96
C SER A 482 53.98 12.60 -5.62
N ASN A 483 54.01 13.90 -5.93
CA ASN A 483 55.22 14.71 -6.02
C ASN A 483 54.87 16.17 -6.31
N HIS A 484 55.04 17.02 -5.28
CA HIS A 484 55.15 18.49 -5.19
C HIS A 484 54.52 18.85 -3.81
N ASN A 485 55.24 19.01 -2.69
CA ASN A 485 56.27 20.02 -2.38
C ASN A 485 56.30 21.23 -3.30
#